data_AF-B4FKJ3-F1
#
_entry.id   AF-B4FKJ3-F1
#
_cell.length_a   1.000
_cell.length_b   1.000
_cell.length_c   1.000
_cell.angle_alpha   90.00
_cell.angle_beta   90.00
_cell.angle_gamma   90.00
#
_symmetry.space_group_name_H-M   'P 1'
#
loop_
_entity.id
_entity.type
_entity.pdbx_description
1 polymer ?
#
loop_
_entity_poly.entity_id
_entity_poly.type
_entity_poly.pdbx_seq_one_letter_code
_entity_poly.pdbx_strand_id
1 'polypeptide(L)'
;MTTRAAASNALRQQRFVREVTIQYNLCNEPWLKYSISIVADKGLKKSLYTSARLKKGEVIYLETHFNRYELCFSGEKPRGIGSSSNASDAEPEKHQSSSHHSQNGSVEHELRDVFRWSRCKKAMPESAMRSTGIPLPADQLEVLQDNLEWEDVQWSQTGVWVAGKEYPLARVHFLSGN
;
A
#
# COMPACT_ATOMS: atom_id res chain seq x y z
N MET A 1 -6.39 -49.66 -5.84
CA MET A 1 -4.96 -49.42 -6.05
C MET A 1 -4.79 -48.07 -6.73
N THR A 2 -4.14 -47.11 -6.07
CA THR A 2 -3.86 -45.79 -6.67
C THR A 2 -2.39 -45.77 -7.10
N THR A 3 -2.10 -45.40 -8.34
CA THR A 3 -0.74 -45.46 -8.88
C THR A 3 0.14 -44.36 -8.26
N ARG A 4 1.45 -44.63 -8.09
CA ARG A 4 2.43 -43.65 -7.57
C ARG A 4 2.41 -42.31 -8.32
N ALA A 5 2.13 -42.33 -9.62
CA ALA A 5 2.02 -41.12 -10.45
C ALA A 5 0.77 -40.28 -10.12
N ALA A 6 -0.37 -40.93 -9.86
CA ALA A 6 -1.61 -40.24 -9.48
C ALA A 6 -1.49 -39.58 -8.09
N ALA A 7 -0.83 -40.24 -7.13
CA ALA A 7 -0.58 -39.67 -5.81
C ALA A 7 0.38 -38.46 -5.86
N SER A 8 1.43 -38.50 -6.68
CA SER A 8 2.36 -37.38 -6.87
C SER A 8 1.68 -36.16 -7.50
N ASN A 9 0.85 -36.37 -8.52
CA ASN A 9 0.07 -35.29 -9.13
C ASN A 9 -0.98 -34.72 -8.17
N ALA A 10 -1.66 -35.54 -7.37
CA ALA A 10 -2.60 -35.07 -6.36
C ALA A 10 -1.90 -34.22 -5.28
N LEU A 11 -0.73 -34.63 -4.81
CA LEU A 11 0.07 -33.86 -3.84
C LEU A 11 0.54 -32.52 -4.45
N ARG A 12 0.89 -32.52 -5.74
CA ARG A 12 1.29 -31.33 -6.48
C ARG A 12 0.10 -30.40 -6.70
N GLN A 13 -1.08 -30.92 -7.00
CA GLN A 13 -2.34 -30.18 -7.09
C GLN A 13 -2.77 -29.61 -5.73
N GLN A 14 -2.60 -30.36 -4.63
CA GLN A 14 -2.82 -29.86 -3.27
C GLN A 14 -1.93 -28.67 -2.93
N ARG A 15 -0.67 -28.64 -3.42
CA ARG A 15 0.19 -27.45 -3.30
C ARG A 15 -0.34 -26.23 -4.04
N PHE A 16 -1.28 -26.40 -4.98
CA PHE A 16 -1.88 -25.32 -5.76
C PHE A 16 -3.31 -24.94 -5.36
N VAL A 17 -3.99 -25.76 -4.54
CA VAL A 17 -5.26 -25.35 -3.89
C VAL A 17 -4.90 -24.57 -2.63
N ARG A 18 -4.63 -23.27 -2.80
CA ARG A 18 -4.47 -22.37 -1.66
C ARG A 18 -5.85 -22.17 -1.04
N GLU A 19 -6.08 -22.80 0.10
CA GLU A 19 -7.27 -22.53 0.90
C GLU A 19 -7.35 -21.02 1.19
N VAL A 20 -8.47 -20.42 0.81
CA VAL A 20 -8.77 -19.02 1.10
C VAL A 20 -9.93 -18.99 2.09
N THR A 21 -9.73 -18.36 3.23
CA THR A 21 -10.84 -18.08 4.15
C THR A 21 -11.51 -16.80 3.70
N ILE A 22 -12.81 -16.87 3.42
CA ILE A 22 -13.65 -15.71 3.16
C ILE A 22 -14.37 -15.33 4.45
N GLN A 23 -14.54 -14.04 4.69
CA GLN A 23 -15.35 -13.47 5.76
C GLN A 23 -16.21 -12.35 5.20
N TYR A 24 -17.41 -12.16 5.77
CA TYR A 24 -18.24 -11.02 5.43
C TYR A 24 -17.63 -9.72 5.97
N ASN A 25 -17.54 -8.72 5.11
CA ASN A 25 -17.06 -7.38 5.43
C ASN A 25 -18.11 -6.57 6.22
N LEU A 26 -17.79 -5.31 6.56
CA LEU A 26 -18.71 -4.42 7.29
C LEU A 26 -20.03 -4.12 6.52
N CYS A 27 -20.12 -4.48 5.25
CA CYS A 27 -21.29 -4.32 4.37
C CYS A 27 -21.94 -5.66 3.99
N ASN A 28 -21.59 -6.77 4.67
CA ASN A 28 -22.05 -8.12 4.38
C ASN A 28 -21.68 -8.64 2.97
N GLU A 29 -20.53 -8.21 2.44
CA GLU A 29 -19.96 -8.74 1.19
C GLU A 29 -18.79 -9.69 1.48
N PRO A 30 -18.56 -10.72 0.65
CA PRO A 30 -17.50 -11.70 0.86
C PRO A 30 -16.11 -11.09 0.56
N TRP A 31 -15.28 -10.91 1.59
CA TRP A 31 -13.89 -10.47 1.47
C TRP A 31 -12.93 -11.55 1.96
N LEU A 32 -11.65 -11.49 1.57
CA LEU A 32 -10.64 -12.39 2.11
C LEU A 32 -10.40 -12.07 3.58
N LYS A 33 -10.34 -13.10 4.42
CA LYS A 33 -9.78 -12.98 5.78
C LYS A 33 -8.34 -12.49 5.65
N TYR A 34 -7.98 -11.51 6.46
CA TYR A 34 -6.61 -11.03 6.51
C TYR A 34 -5.65 -12.16 6.86
N SER A 35 -4.55 -12.19 6.13
CA SER A 35 -3.38 -13.01 6.38
C SER A 35 -2.19 -12.25 5.85
N ILE A 36 -1.08 -12.23 6.60
CA ILE A 36 0.16 -11.60 6.13
C ILE A 36 0.56 -12.09 4.74
N SER A 37 0.27 -13.35 4.41
CA SER A 37 0.58 -13.96 3.10
C SER A 37 -0.15 -13.32 1.90
N ILE A 38 -1.12 -12.44 2.13
CA ILE A 38 -1.85 -11.69 1.10
C ILE A 38 -1.08 -10.43 0.70
N VAL A 39 -0.40 -9.82 1.67
CA VAL A 39 0.34 -8.55 1.53
C VAL A 39 1.85 -8.75 1.48
N ALA A 40 2.35 -9.87 2.01
CA ALA A 40 3.71 -10.33 1.83
C ALA A 40 3.94 -10.56 0.35
N ASP A 41 4.98 -9.89 -0.18
CA ASP A 41 5.31 -9.91 -1.59
C ASP A 41 5.38 -11.34 -2.12
N LYS A 42 4.67 -11.61 -3.22
CA LYS A 42 4.41 -12.98 -3.70
C LYS A 42 5.63 -13.65 -4.36
N GLY A 43 6.83 -13.12 -4.18
CA GLY A 43 8.06 -13.64 -4.75
C GLY A 43 9.18 -12.59 -4.76
N LEU A 44 10.25 -12.86 -5.50
CA LEU A 44 11.42 -11.97 -5.63
C LEU A 44 11.34 -11.00 -6.82
N LYS A 45 10.29 -11.09 -7.64
CA LYS A 45 10.08 -10.19 -8.79
C LYS A 45 9.31 -8.96 -8.33
N LYS A 46 9.85 -7.76 -8.59
CA LYS A 46 9.18 -6.48 -8.25
C LYS A 46 7.72 -6.43 -8.69
N SER A 47 7.39 -6.97 -9.87
CA SER A 47 6.01 -7.00 -10.38
C SER A 47 5.02 -7.79 -9.52
N LEU A 48 5.51 -8.63 -8.62
CA LEU A 48 4.73 -9.45 -7.69
C LEU A 48 4.61 -8.81 -6.30
N TYR A 49 5.23 -7.65 -6.10
CA TYR A 49 5.21 -6.95 -4.82
C TYR A 49 3.89 -6.21 -4.65
N THR A 50 3.40 -6.14 -3.43
CA THR A 50 2.16 -5.43 -3.11
C THR A 50 2.31 -3.95 -3.40
N SER A 51 3.45 -3.34 -3.07
CA SER A 51 3.75 -1.95 -3.44
C SER A 51 3.68 -1.72 -4.95
N ALA A 52 4.22 -2.64 -5.76
CA ALA A 52 4.16 -2.54 -7.22
C ALA A 52 2.73 -2.66 -7.78
N ARG A 53 1.86 -3.43 -7.13
CA ARG A 53 0.42 -3.48 -7.45
C ARG A 53 -0.24 -2.12 -7.19
N LEU A 54 0.04 -1.52 -6.03
CA LEU A 54 -0.49 -0.21 -5.68
C LEU A 54 -0.03 0.87 -6.66
N LYS A 55 1.26 0.86 -7.06
CA LYS A 55 1.80 1.76 -8.09
C LYS A 55 1.11 1.63 -9.45
N LYS A 56 0.57 0.45 -9.77
CA LYS A 56 -0.16 0.19 -11.02
C LYS A 56 -1.64 0.58 -10.96
N GLY A 57 -2.08 1.23 -9.88
CA GLY A 57 -3.45 1.73 -9.73
C GLY A 57 -4.38 0.79 -8.96
N GLU A 58 -3.87 -0.30 -8.39
CA GLU A 58 -4.64 -1.02 -7.36
C GLU A 58 -4.63 -0.25 -6.04
N VAL A 59 -5.67 -0.44 -5.25
CA VAL A 59 -5.84 0.14 -3.92
C VAL A 59 -6.19 -1.01 -2.98
N ILE A 60 -5.55 -1.04 -1.81
CA ILE A 60 -5.84 -2.05 -0.79
C ILE A 60 -6.78 -1.46 0.26
N TYR A 61 -7.92 -2.12 0.43
CA TYR A 61 -8.89 -1.85 1.48
C TYR A 61 -8.76 -2.91 2.58
N LEU A 62 -8.72 -2.45 3.81
CA LEU A 62 -8.41 -3.26 4.99
C LEU A 62 -9.46 -2.99 6.05
N GLU A 63 -9.95 -4.01 6.72
CA GLU A 63 -10.92 -3.83 7.79
C GLU A 63 -10.45 -4.43 9.10
N THR A 64 -10.65 -3.67 10.18
CA THR A 64 -10.79 -4.25 11.52
C THR A 64 -12.22 -4.77 11.68
N HIS A 65 -12.61 -5.23 12.87
CA HIS A 65 -14.02 -5.57 13.12
C HIS A 65 -14.98 -4.36 13.09
N PHE A 66 -14.47 -3.13 13.03
CA PHE A 66 -15.29 -1.92 13.19
C PHE A 66 -15.03 -0.83 12.16
N ASN A 67 -13.84 -0.79 11.56
CA ASN A 67 -13.43 0.29 10.68
C ASN A 67 -12.84 -0.25 9.38
N ARG A 68 -13.05 0.50 8.30
CA ARG A 68 -12.40 0.27 7.00
C ARG A 68 -11.32 1.33 6.77
N TYR A 69 -10.19 0.89 6.26
CA TYR A 69 -9.02 1.69 5.93
C TYR A 69 -8.66 1.50 4.46
N GLU A 70 -7.99 2.51 3.91
CA GLU A 70 -7.48 2.56 2.55
C GLU A 70 -5.99 2.84 2.61
N LEU A 71 -5.20 2.05 1.89
CA LEU A 71 -3.82 2.38 1.54
C LEU A 71 -3.74 2.51 0.03
N CYS A 72 -3.39 3.70 -0.44
CA CYS A 72 -3.25 3.97 -1.88
C CYS A 72 -1.89 4.58 -2.18
N PHE A 73 -1.42 4.36 -3.41
CA PHE A 73 -0.27 5.07 -3.96
C PHE A 73 -0.65 6.53 -4.25
N SER A 74 0.21 7.47 -3.85
CA SER A 74 0.00 8.91 -4.01
C SER A 74 0.96 9.56 -5.00
N GLY A 75 1.76 8.73 -5.70
CA GLY A 75 2.73 9.18 -6.68
C GLY A 75 4.17 9.09 -6.19
N GLU A 76 5.07 9.63 -7.00
CA GLU A 76 6.50 9.70 -6.73
C GLU A 76 6.84 11.13 -6.28
N LYS A 77 7.64 11.27 -5.23
CA LYS A 77 8.11 12.58 -4.73
C LYS A 77 9.63 12.62 -4.70
N PRO A 78 10.27 13.76 -5.04
CA PRO A 78 11.72 13.91 -4.88
C PRO A 78 12.14 13.67 -3.43
N ARG A 79 13.18 12.85 -3.20
CA ARG A 79 13.89 12.84 -1.92
C ARG A 79 14.48 14.22 -1.69
N GLY A 80 14.00 14.89 -0.63
CA GLY A 80 14.55 16.18 -0.22
C GLY A 80 16.02 15.99 0.10
N ILE A 81 16.88 16.81 -0.50
CA ILE A 81 18.30 16.87 -0.15
C ILE A 81 18.36 17.56 1.23
N GLY A 82 18.40 16.77 2.30
CA GLY A 82 18.62 17.24 3.66
C GLY A 82 17.38 17.74 4.41
N SER A 83 16.95 16.99 5.42
CA SER A 83 16.31 17.57 6.60
C SER A 83 16.96 16.97 7.84
N SER A 84 18.26 17.24 7.96
CA SER A 84 18.88 17.34 9.27
C SER A 84 18.35 18.63 9.88
N SER A 85 17.44 18.50 10.84
CA SER A 85 17.03 19.58 11.71
C SER A 85 18.26 20.26 12.31
N ASN A 86 18.59 21.46 11.86
CA ASN A 86 19.38 22.42 12.62
C ASN A 86 18.75 23.79 12.43
N ALA A 87 18.33 24.37 13.54
CA ALA A 87 17.82 25.71 13.66
C ALA A 87 18.84 26.74 13.16
N SER A 88 18.39 27.71 12.38
CA SER A 88 18.72 29.14 12.56
C SER A 88 17.94 29.94 11.53
N ASP A 89 17.02 30.74 12.06
CA ASP A 89 16.32 31.80 11.36
C ASP A 89 17.29 32.99 11.26
N ALA A 90 17.74 33.31 10.06
CA ALA A 90 18.45 34.54 9.74
C ALA A 90 18.17 34.93 8.28
N GLU A 91 17.72 36.18 8.13
CA GLU A 91 17.20 36.89 6.95
C GLU A 91 18.05 36.84 5.66
N PRO A 92 17.47 37.21 4.49
CA PRO A 92 18.09 37.07 3.19
C PRO A 92 18.86 38.32 2.76
N GLU A 93 20.16 38.20 2.47
CA GLU A 93 20.89 39.21 1.70
C GLU A 93 21.41 38.66 0.36
N LYS A 94 21.08 39.41 -0.69
CA LYS A 94 21.51 39.25 -2.08
C LYS A 94 23.04 39.36 -2.19
N HIS A 95 23.66 38.71 -3.18
CA HIS A 95 24.56 39.31 -4.18
C HIS A 95 25.11 38.26 -5.18
N GLN A 96 25.71 38.77 -6.25
CA GLN A 96 25.71 38.29 -7.63
C GLN A 96 26.89 37.39 -8.05
N SER A 97 26.66 36.71 -9.20
CA SER A 97 27.58 36.35 -10.30
C SER A 97 28.81 35.47 -10.04
N SER A 98 28.90 34.35 -10.75
CA SER A 98 29.76 34.20 -11.94
C SER A 98 29.78 32.75 -12.45
N SER A 99 29.92 32.64 -13.76
CA SER A 99 29.99 31.45 -14.61
C SER A 99 31.24 30.58 -14.39
N HIS A 100 31.10 29.25 -14.42
CA HIS A 100 31.75 28.34 -15.39
C HIS A 100 31.57 26.84 -15.04
N HIS A 101 31.16 26.08 -16.06
CA HIS A 101 31.58 24.70 -16.40
C HIS A 101 31.44 23.57 -15.35
N SER A 102 30.49 22.65 -15.56
CA SER A 102 30.78 21.23 -15.89
C SER A 102 29.60 20.30 -15.59
N GLN A 103 29.49 19.28 -16.46
CA GLN A 103 28.77 18.03 -16.28
C GLN A 103 27.25 18.11 -16.12
N ASN A 104 26.60 17.87 -17.25
CA ASN A 104 25.23 17.37 -17.36
C ASN A 104 25.18 15.93 -16.79
N GLY A 105 25.44 15.78 -15.50
CA GLY A 105 24.98 14.62 -14.75
C GLY A 105 23.52 14.88 -14.45
N SER A 106 22.61 14.13 -15.07
CA SER A 106 21.23 14.08 -14.61
C SER A 106 21.31 13.71 -13.13
N VAL A 107 21.13 14.69 -12.25
CA VAL A 107 20.80 14.42 -10.87
C VAL A 107 19.43 13.77 -10.97
N GLU A 108 19.41 12.44 -11.13
CA GLU A 108 18.24 11.63 -10.80
C GLU A 108 18.00 11.97 -9.34
N HIS A 109 17.19 13.00 -9.09
CA HIS A 109 16.61 13.19 -7.79
C HIS A 109 15.95 11.86 -7.47
N GLU A 110 16.51 11.09 -6.53
CA GLU A 110 15.97 9.80 -6.16
C GLU A 110 14.50 10.01 -5.81
N LEU A 111 13.63 9.56 -6.71
CA LEU A 111 12.20 9.64 -6.50
C LEU A 111 11.84 8.56 -5.50
N ARG A 112 11.12 8.94 -4.45
CA ARG A 112 10.54 7.98 -3.51
C ARG A 112 9.06 7.80 -3.79
N ASP A 113 8.64 6.55 -3.75
CA ASP A 113 7.24 6.18 -3.79
C ASP A 113 6.56 6.60 -2.50
N VAL A 114 5.47 7.35 -2.60
CA VAL A 114 4.69 7.75 -1.42
C VAL A 114 3.30 7.15 -1.43
N PHE A 115 2.85 6.75 -0.24
CA PHE A 115 1.56 6.16 0.02
C PHE A 115 0.78 6.98 1.04
N ARG A 116 -0.53 6.81 1.03
CA ARG A 116 -1.45 7.47 1.95
C ARG A 116 -2.29 6.42 2.67
N TRP A 117 -2.28 6.47 3.99
CA TRP A 117 -3.11 5.67 4.88
C TRP A 117 -4.29 6.49 5.36
N SER A 118 -5.51 6.02 5.09
CA SER A 118 -6.74 6.74 5.41
C SER A 118 -7.79 5.83 6.03
N ARG A 119 -8.67 6.40 6.85
CA ARG A 119 -9.86 5.72 7.35
C ARG A 119 -11.07 6.14 6.51
N CYS A 120 -11.88 5.17 6.11
CA CYS A 120 -13.17 5.46 5.48
C CYS A 120 -14.12 6.06 6.53
N LYS A 121 -14.74 7.21 6.23
CA LYS A 121 -15.72 7.82 7.13
C LYS A 121 -16.95 6.92 7.33
N LYS A 122 -17.31 6.17 6.29
CA LYS A 122 -18.39 5.18 6.29
C LYS A 122 -17.97 3.95 5.49
N ALA A 123 -18.30 2.75 5.99
CA ALA A 123 -18.18 1.54 5.19
C ALA A 123 -19.25 1.53 4.09
N MET A 124 -18.82 1.30 2.85
CA MET A 124 -19.69 1.28 1.67
C MET A 124 -19.56 -0.06 0.94
N PRO A 125 -20.65 -0.61 0.35
CA PRO A 125 -20.55 -1.76 -0.54
C PRO A 125 -19.59 -1.49 -1.71
N GLU A 126 -18.97 -2.55 -2.26
CA GLU A 126 -18.00 -2.42 -3.37
C GLU A 126 -18.61 -1.69 -4.57
N SER A 127 -19.87 -1.95 -4.91
CA SER A 127 -20.58 -1.29 -6.01
C SER A 127 -20.64 0.23 -5.82
N ALA A 128 -20.94 0.69 -4.61
CA ALA A 128 -20.98 2.10 -4.27
C ALA A 128 -19.58 2.72 -4.31
N MET A 129 -18.55 2.02 -3.80
CA MET A 129 -17.16 2.48 -3.88
C MET A 129 -16.73 2.68 -5.33
N ARG A 130 -17.00 1.70 -6.21
CA ARG A 130 -16.70 1.79 -7.66
C ARG A 130 -17.43 2.95 -8.32
N SER A 131 -18.71 3.15 -8.01
CA SER A 131 -19.48 4.28 -8.56
C SER A 131 -18.97 5.65 -8.09
N THR A 132 -18.38 5.72 -6.90
CA THR A 132 -17.79 6.94 -6.33
C THR A 132 -16.40 7.22 -6.90
N GLY A 133 -15.63 6.16 -7.18
CA GLY A 133 -14.25 6.21 -7.66
C GLY A 133 -13.30 5.49 -6.72
N ILE A 134 -12.28 4.81 -7.29
CA ILE A 134 -11.20 4.13 -6.57
C ILE A 134 -9.86 4.76 -7.00
N PRO A 135 -8.99 5.23 -6.07
CA PRO A 135 -9.21 5.35 -4.62
C PRO A 135 -10.42 6.22 -4.28
N LEU A 136 -10.95 6.07 -3.06
CA LEU A 136 -12.10 6.88 -2.64
C LEU A 136 -11.71 8.37 -2.59
N PRO A 137 -12.63 9.27 -2.96
CA PRO A 137 -12.36 10.70 -2.92
C PRO A 137 -12.19 11.20 -1.48
N ALA A 138 -11.48 12.33 -1.32
CA ALA A 138 -11.06 12.87 -0.03
C ALA A 138 -12.23 13.23 0.91
N ASP A 139 -13.41 13.53 0.36
CA ASP A 139 -14.63 13.79 1.13
C ASP A 139 -15.16 12.54 1.85
N GLN A 140 -14.83 11.34 1.37
CA GLN A 140 -15.20 10.05 1.98
C GLN A 140 -14.15 9.51 2.96
N LEU A 141 -13.00 10.19 3.07
CA LEU A 141 -11.83 9.70 3.79
C LEU A 141 -11.36 10.67 4.88
N GLU A 142 -10.85 10.11 5.96
CA GLU A 142 -10.02 10.82 6.93
C GLU A 142 -8.57 10.36 6.71
N VAL A 143 -7.72 11.27 6.26
CA VAL A 143 -6.30 10.97 6.07
C VAL A 143 -5.63 10.88 7.44
N LEU A 144 -5.17 9.69 7.80
CA LEU A 144 -4.51 9.44 9.08
C LEU A 144 -3.00 9.64 8.98
N GLN A 145 -2.42 9.23 7.85
CA GLN A 145 -1.01 9.44 7.57
C GLN A 145 -0.80 9.58 6.06
N ASP A 146 0.01 10.56 5.68
CA ASP A 146 0.38 10.84 4.29
C ASP A 146 1.90 10.79 4.14
N ASN A 147 2.37 10.74 2.89
CA ASN A 147 3.79 10.71 2.54
C ASN A 147 4.58 9.51 3.10
N LEU A 148 3.90 8.37 3.27
CA LEU A 148 4.52 7.13 3.75
C LEU A 148 5.40 6.53 2.67
N GLU A 149 6.61 6.10 3.01
CA GLU A 149 7.35 5.12 2.21
C GLU A 149 6.78 3.72 2.48
N TRP A 150 7.11 2.74 1.63
CA TRP A 150 6.59 1.37 1.80
C TRP A 150 7.06 0.75 3.11
N GLU A 151 8.28 1.08 3.51
CA GLU A 151 8.97 0.64 4.72
C GLU A 151 8.33 1.18 6.00
N ASP A 152 7.58 2.28 5.92
CA ASP A 152 6.84 2.86 7.05
C ASP A 152 5.58 2.05 7.40
N VAL A 153 5.16 1.13 6.52
CA VAL A 153 3.99 0.26 6.69
C VAL A 153 4.46 -1.14 7.07
N GLN A 154 4.36 -1.48 8.36
CA GLN A 154 4.86 -2.75 8.87
C GLN A 154 3.73 -3.76 9.01
N TRP A 155 3.73 -4.77 8.15
CA TRP A 155 2.73 -5.85 8.15
C TRP A 155 3.07 -6.91 9.19
N SER A 156 2.06 -7.33 9.97
CA SER A 156 2.18 -8.40 10.96
C SER A 156 1.20 -9.54 10.65
N GLN A 157 1.31 -10.65 11.39
CA GLN A 157 0.39 -11.78 11.23
C GLN A 157 -1.08 -11.41 11.52
N THR A 158 -1.31 -10.42 12.37
CA THR A 158 -2.63 -10.02 12.91
C THR A 158 -3.06 -8.64 12.47
N GLY A 159 -2.20 -7.86 11.83
CA GLY A 159 -2.52 -6.48 11.51
C GLY A 159 -1.45 -5.76 10.71
N VAL A 160 -1.51 -4.43 10.80
CA VAL A 160 -0.54 -3.51 10.22
C VAL A 160 -0.22 -2.41 11.22
N TRP A 161 1.05 -2.00 11.26
CA TRP A 161 1.51 -0.86 12.03
C TRP A 161 1.82 0.29 11.08
N VAL A 162 1.25 1.46 11.38
CA VAL A 162 1.48 2.70 10.62
C VAL A 162 1.68 3.82 11.63
N ALA A 163 2.78 4.56 11.52
CA ALA A 163 3.13 5.66 12.43
C ALA A 163 3.07 5.27 13.93
N GLY A 164 3.58 4.08 14.28
CA GLY A 164 3.62 3.58 15.66
C GLY A 164 2.28 3.11 16.22
N LYS A 165 1.20 3.07 15.42
CA LYS A 165 -0.11 2.58 15.82
C LYS A 165 -0.44 1.26 15.12
N GLU A 166 -0.87 0.27 15.90
CA GLU A 166 -1.37 -1.00 15.38
C GLU A 166 -2.84 -0.92 14.96
N TYR A 167 -3.14 -1.57 13.83
CA TYR A 167 -4.49 -1.79 13.32
C TYR A 167 -4.72 -3.31 13.21
N PRO A 168 -5.51 -3.94 14.09
CA PRO A 168 -5.76 -5.38 14.06
C PRO A 168 -6.70 -5.73 12.90
N LEU A 169 -6.14 -6.33 11.85
CA LEU A 169 -6.83 -6.57 10.60
C LEU A 169 -7.58 -7.90 10.61
N ALA A 170 -8.86 -7.84 10.24
CA ALA A 170 -9.72 -9.00 10.07
C ALA A 170 -9.86 -9.38 8.59
N ARG A 171 -9.91 -8.39 7.69
CA ARG A 171 -10.22 -8.60 6.26
C ARG A 171 -9.41 -7.68 5.36
N VAL A 172 -9.25 -8.10 4.11
CA VAL A 172 -8.49 -7.39 3.09
C VAL A 172 -9.11 -7.60 1.72
N HIS A 173 -9.09 -6.55 0.89
CA HIS A 173 -9.54 -6.60 -0.49
C HIS A 173 -8.73 -5.64 -1.35
N PHE A 174 -8.48 -6.02 -2.60
CA PHE A 174 -7.82 -5.15 -3.57
C PHE A 174 -8.84 -4.72 -4.62
N LEU A 175 -8.90 -3.43 -4.89
CA LEU A 175 -9.73 -2.86 -5.94
C LEU A 175 -8.85 -2.07 -6.90
N SER A 176 -9.13 -2.18 -8.20
CA SER A 176 -8.50 -1.32 -9.21
C SER A 176 -9.30 -0.04 -9.40
N GLY A 177 -8.61 1.04 -9.77
CA GLY A 177 -9.23 2.24 -10.34
C GLY A 177 -10.11 1.92 -11.56
N ASN A 178 -11.07 2.81 -11.82
CA ASN A 178 -11.94 2.74 -12.99
C ASN A 178 -11.20 3.18 -14.27
#